data_AF-A0A8F2W0C1-F1
#
_entry.id   AF-A0A8F2W0C1-F1
#
_cell.length_a   1.000
_cell.length_b   1.000
_cell.length_c   1.000
_cell.angle_alpha   90.00
_cell.angle_beta   90.00
_cell.angle_gamma   90.00
#
_symmetry.space_group_name_H-M   'P 1'
#
loop_
_entity.id
_entity.type
_entity.pdbx_description
1 polymer ?
#
loop_
_entity_poly.entity_id
_entity_poly.type
_entity_poly.pdbx_seq_one_letter_code
_entity_poly.pdbx_strand_id
1 'polypeptide(L)'
;MSWKPQDAVPERVQRLLASPSKLNSMLAFTQIVRLLKTQPRTGWVDRGVPRAETESISDHMYRMSIIAMAIPNRSISIDRCVKIALVHDIAESLVGDITPFGGTTKQEKHRRESETIDYLVELVSPYNVDFANEMKELWLEYEEIKSPEAVYVKDIDKFEMIQQAWDYEQDYGLKYNLNEFYVARSAIKTPEIGALCDEVIRQRTQMTKEASAPQDKPVFGASGRKIIYDKDGKPCRSCNTLLDFQMATGGMNKAPQKAKTEVAAPAASKETDVYAKVDPPDVEKLGRSSWTLLHSIAATYPENPSNKQQADMKQFLKLFGNFYPCWFCAEDFEKYMAKNEPTTDTQDHLGKWLCEAHNDVNKKLGKPEFDCNLWKKRWKDGWE
;
A
#
# COMPACT_ATOMS: atom_id res chain seq x y z
N MET A 1 -18.76 -28.72 -24.17
CA MET A 1 -18.70 -27.90 -25.40
C MET A 1 -17.29 -27.40 -25.57
N SER A 2 -16.79 -27.28 -26.80
CA SER A 2 -15.50 -26.62 -27.06
C SER A 2 -15.65 -25.13 -26.78
N TRP A 3 -14.69 -24.51 -26.09
CA TRP A 3 -14.69 -23.08 -25.80
C TRP A 3 -14.66 -22.27 -27.11
N LYS A 4 -15.44 -21.19 -27.19
CA LYS A 4 -15.44 -20.22 -28.28
C LYS A 4 -15.41 -18.77 -27.77
N PRO A 5 -14.83 -17.82 -28.52
CA PRO A 5 -14.78 -16.40 -28.12
C PRO A 5 -16.16 -15.80 -27.88
N GLN A 6 -17.15 -16.14 -28.71
CA GLN A 6 -18.51 -15.59 -28.63
C GLN A 6 -19.19 -15.91 -27.29
N ASP A 7 -18.87 -17.06 -26.71
CA ASP A 7 -19.43 -17.50 -25.42
C ASP A 7 -18.89 -16.66 -24.25
N ALA A 8 -17.71 -16.05 -24.42
CA ALA A 8 -17.06 -15.19 -23.42
C ALA A 8 -17.47 -13.71 -23.54
N VAL A 9 -18.17 -13.32 -24.63
CA VAL A 9 -18.60 -11.93 -24.84
C VAL A 9 -19.74 -11.60 -23.85
N PRO A 10 -19.64 -10.52 -23.05
CA PRO A 10 -20.68 -10.16 -22.11
C PRO A 10 -22.04 -9.87 -22.78
N GLU A 11 -23.14 -10.23 -22.14
CA GLU A 11 -24.51 -10.07 -22.67
C GLU A 11 -24.81 -8.64 -23.15
N ARG A 12 -24.31 -7.62 -22.44
CA ARG A 12 -24.49 -6.21 -22.86
C ARG A 12 -23.85 -5.91 -24.23
N VAL A 13 -22.74 -6.57 -24.55
CA VAL A 13 -22.04 -6.43 -25.83
C VAL A 13 -22.75 -7.24 -26.91
N GLN A 14 -23.23 -8.45 -26.58
CA GLN A 14 -24.05 -9.24 -27.48
C GLN A 14 -25.32 -8.48 -27.93
N ARG A 15 -26.00 -7.77 -27.00
CA ARG A 15 -27.15 -6.91 -27.31
C ARG A 15 -26.78 -5.76 -28.27
N LEU A 16 -25.60 -5.19 -28.13
CA LEU A 16 -25.11 -4.16 -29.05
C LEU A 16 -24.89 -4.72 -30.46
N LEU A 17 -24.35 -5.95 -30.56
CA LEU A 17 -24.12 -6.65 -31.82
C LEU A 17 -25.40 -7.12 -32.51
N ALA A 18 -26.51 -7.27 -31.79
CA ALA A 18 -27.82 -7.61 -32.36
C ALA A 18 -28.39 -6.51 -33.27
N SER A 19 -27.86 -5.28 -33.19
CA SER A 19 -28.17 -4.17 -34.11
C SER A 19 -26.92 -3.87 -34.97
N PRO A 20 -26.66 -4.63 -36.05
CA PRO A 20 -25.40 -4.56 -36.77
C PRO A 20 -25.21 -3.21 -37.47
N SER A 21 -24.11 -2.54 -37.15
CA SER A 21 -23.60 -1.37 -37.86
C SER A 21 -22.10 -1.24 -37.63
N LYS A 22 -21.38 -0.56 -38.53
CA LYS A 22 -19.94 -0.31 -38.36
C LYS A 22 -19.61 0.40 -37.03
N LEU A 23 -20.50 1.28 -36.57
CA LEU A 23 -20.32 1.98 -35.30
C LEU A 23 -20.51 1.03 -34.10
N ASN A 24 -21.55 0.19 -34.14
CA ASN A 24 -21.79 -0.79 -33.08
C ASN A 24 -20.70 -1.86 -33.02
N SER A 25 -20.12 -2.25 -34.16
CA SER A 25 -18.91 -3.08 -34.24
C SER A 25 -17.75 -2.48 -33.45
N MET A 26 -17.43 -1.20 -33.70
CA MET A 26 -16.33 -0.52 -32.98
C MET A 26 -16.66 -0.30 -31.50
N LEU A 27 -17.90 0.06 -31.18
CA LEU A 27 -18.34 0.20 -29.80
C LEU A 27 -18.28 -1.15 -29.05
N ALA A 28 -18.62 -2.26 -29.70
CA ALA A 28 -18.48 -3.59 -29.11
C ALA A 28 -17.01 -3.94 -28.87
N PHE A 29 -16.13 -3.69 -29.84
CA PHE A 29 -14.68 -3.87 -29.68
C PHE A 29 -14.13 -3.10 -28.48
N THR A 30 -14.47 -1.81 -28.33
CA THR A 30 -14.01 -1.01 -27.17
C THR A 30 -14.54 -1.54 -25.84
N GLN A 31 -15.75 -2.11 -25.80
CA GLN A 31 -16.30 -2.74 -24.60
C GLN A 31 -15.64 -4.09 -24.27
N ILE A 32 -15.15 -4.82 -25.26
CA ILE A 32 -14.36 -6.04 -25.07
C ILE A 32 -12.97 -5.66 -24.53
N VAL A 33 -12.27 -4.71 -25.15
CA VAL A 33 -10.96 -4.22 -24.67
C VAL A 33 -11.04 -3.70 -23.23
N ARG A 34 -12.16 -3.08 -22.83
CA ARG A 34 -12.40 -2.66 -21.44
C ARG A 34 -12.25 -3.81 -20.42
N LEU A 35 -12.52 -5.06 -20.80
CA LEU A 35 -12.45 -6.20 -19.87
C LEU A 35 -11.04 -6.37 -19.29
N LEU A 36 -10.00 -6.02 -20.06
CA LEU A 36 -8.60 -6.02 -19.62
C LEU A 36 -8.33 -5.11 -18.41
N LYS A 37 -9.17 -4.09 -18.19
CA LYS A 37 -9.08 -3.17 -17.02
C LYS A 37 -9.56 -3.78 -15.72
N THR A 38 -10.28 -4.90 -15.79
CA THR A 38 -10.97 -5.50 -14.64
C THR A 38 -10.49 -6.92 -14.34
N GLN A 39 -9.65 -7.46 -15.22
CA GLN A 39 -9.01 -8.75 -15.06
C GLN A 39 -7.64 -8.53 -14.41
N PRO A 40 -7.46 -8.95 -13.15
CA PRO A 40 -6.16 -8.91 -12.51
C PRO A 40 -5.25 -9.98 -13.11
N ARG A 41 -3.95 -9.73 -13.13
CA ARG A 41 -2.95 -10.73 -13.53
C ARG A 41 -2.97 -11.92 -12.56
N THR A 42 -3.39 -13.07 -13.06
CA THR A 42 -3.68 -14.29 -12.30
C THR A 42 -2.45 -14.80 -11.55
N GLY A 43 -1.26 -14.65 -12.14
CA GLY A 43 0.00 -15.09 -11.50
C GLY A 43 0.23 -14.50 -10.10
N TRP A 44 -0.13 -13.22 -9.89
CA TRP A 44 0.00 -12.56 -8.59
C TRP A 44 -1.08 -13.01 -7.60
N VAL A 45 -2.32 -13.15 -8.08
CA VAL A 45 -3.46 -13.63 -7.28
C VAL A 45 -3.19 -15.05 -6.77
N ASP A 46 -2.64 -15.91 -7.61
CA ASP A 46 -2.24 -17.28 -7.26
C ASP A 46 -1.13 -17.35 -6.21
N ARG A 47 -0.44 -16.22 -5.94
CA ARG A 47 0.58 -16.09 -4.88
C ARG A 47 0.08 -15.33 -3.65
N GLY A 48 -1.21 -15.02 -3.61
CA GLY A 48 -1.88 -14.43 -2.46
C GLY A 48 -1.87 -12.91 -2.42
N VAL A 49 -1.39 -12.24 -3.48
CA VAL A 49 -1.55 -10.78 -3.61
C VAL A 49 -3.06 -10.49 -3.68
N PRO A 50 -3.60 -9.55 -2.87
CA PRO A 50 -5.03 -9.31 -2.84
C PRO A 50 -5.53 -8.81 -4.21
N ARG A 51 -6.66 -9.35 -4.67
CA ARG A 51 -7.22 -9.00 -5.99
C ARG A 51 -7.43 -7.50 -6.20
N ALA A 52 -7.79 -6.77 -5.14
CA ALA A 52 -8.03 -5.33 -5.18
C ALA A 52 -6.74 -4.50 -5.37
N GLU A 53 -5.59 -5.07 -5.00
CA GLU A 53 -4.27 -4.44 -5.08
C GLU A 53 -3.45 -5.00 -6.26
N THR A 54 -4.00 -5.98 -6.98
CA THR A 54 -3.31 -6.60 -8.11
C THR A 54 -3.52 -5.78 -9.37
N GLU A 55 -2.44 -5.49 -10.08
CA GLU A 55 -2.49 -4.87 -11.41
C GLU A 55 -3.43 -5.61 -12.37
N SER A 56 -4.07 -4.87 -13.26
CA SER A 56 -4.84 -5.44 -14.37
C SER A 56 -3.94 -5.76 -15.56
N ILE A 57 -4.42 -6.61 -16.49
CA ILE A 57 -3.71 -6.89 -17.75
C ILE A 57 -3.47 -5.59 -18.53
N SER A 58 -4.38 -4.62 -18.46
CA SER A 58 -4.18 -3.32 -19.11
C SER A 58 -3.10 -2.46 -18.45
N ASP A 59 -2.87 -2.59 -17.14
CA ASP A 59 -1.80 -1.87 -16.44
C ASP A 59 -0.43 -2.41 -16.88
N HIS A 60 -0.31 -3.74 -16.95
CA HIS A 60 0.84 -4.46 -17.49
C HIS A 60 1.19 -3.99 -18.91
N MET A 61 0.24 -4.07 -19.85
CA MET A 61 0.47 -3.63 -21.24
C MET A 61 0.80 -2.13 -21.36
N TYR A 62 0.20 -1.30 -20.50
CA TYR A 62 0.51 0.13 -20.46
C TYR A 62 1.97 0.36 -20.05
N ARG A 63 2.44 -0.27 -18.96
CA ARG A 63 3.81 -0.09 -18.50
C ARG A 63 4.82 -0.66 -19.50
N MET A 64 4.52 -1.81 -20.11
CA MET A 64 5.33 -2.34 -21.23
C MET A 64 5.49 -1.33 -22.37
N SER A 65 4.41 -0.62 -22.73
CA SER A 65 4.45 0.38 -23.80
C SER A 65 5.36 1.55 -23.43
N ILE A 66 5.32 2.01 -22.18
CA ILE A 66 6.23 3.06 -21.68
C ILE A 66 7.69 2.58 -21.67
N ILE A 67 7.95 1.32 -21.27
CA ILE A 67 9.29 0.74 -21.31
C ILE A 67 9.79 0.64 -22.75
N ALA A 68 8.94 0.24 -23.70
CA ALA A 68 9.27 0.18 -25.12
C ALA A 68 9.68 1.55 -25.68
N MET A 69 9.03 2.64 -25.25
CA MET A 69 9.41 4.00 -25.63
C MET A 69 10.80 4.41 -25.13
N ALA A 70 11.32 3.76 -24.09
CA ALA A 70 12.60 4.07 -23.48
C ALA A 70 13.76 3.22 -24.05
N ILE A 71 13.52 2.35 -25.04
CA ILE A 71 14.57 1.54 -25.66
C ILE A 71 15.63 2.48 -26.28
N PRO A 72 16.91 2.40 -25.87
CA PRO A 72 17.94 3.31 -26.38
C PRO A 72 18.50 2.89 -27.74
N ASN A 73 18.21 1.66 -28.18
CA ASN A 73 18.69 1.12 -29.45
C ASN A 73 17.94 1.73 -30.64
N ARG A 74 18.61 2.63 -31.36
CA ARG A 74 18.04 3.39 -32.50
C ARG A 74 17.77 2.55 -33.74
N SER A 75 18.24 1.30 -33.82
CA SER A 75 17.94 0.42 -34.95
C SER A 75 16.57 -0.25 -34.85
N ILE A 76 15.89 -0.11 -33.71
CA ILE A 76 14.61 -0.74 -33.42
C ILE A 76 13.49 0.27 -33.64
N SER A 77 12.40 -0.17 -34.27
CA SER A 77 11.22 0.66 -34.45
C SER A 77 10.43 0.76 -33.13
N ILE A 78 10.58 1.87 -32.42
CA ILE A 78 9.86 2.15 -31.17
C ILE A 78 8.35 2.11 -31.37
N ASP A 79 7.85 2.73 -32.45
CA ASP A 79 6.43 2.74 -32.77
C ASP A 79 5.87 1.32 -32.93
N ARG A 80 6.63 0.43 -33.56
CA ARG A 80 6.25 -0.97 -33.74
C ARG A 80 6.29 -1.73 -32.41
N CYS A 81 7.32 -1.56 -31.59
CA CYS A 81 7.38 -2.15 -30.24
C CYS A 81 6.18 -1.74 -29.37
N VAL A 82 5.81 -0.45 -29.36
CA VAL A 82 4.65 0.06 -28.62
C VAL A 82 3.35 -0.56 -29.13
N LYS A 83 3.17 -0.62 -30.45
CA LYS A 83 1.99 -1.26 -31.04
C LYS A 83 1.88 -2.74 -30.67
N ILE A 84 2.99 -3.48 -30.72
CA ILE A 84 3.02 -4.90 -30.30
C ILE A 84 2.65 -5.01 -28.82
N ALA A 85 3.28 -4.21 -27.94
CA ALA A 85 3.03 -4.25 -26.50
C ALA A 85 1.55 -3.99 -26.16
N LEU A 86 0.87 -3.09 -26.89
CA LEU A 86 -0.55 -2.78 -26.68
C LEU A 86 -1.52 -3.88 -27.11
N VAL A 87 -1.09 -4.82 -27.98
CA VAL A 87 -2.00 -5.84 -28.55
C VAL A 87 -1.61 -7.27 -28.19
N HIS A 88 -0.44 -7.52 -27.64
CA HIS A 88 0.07 -8.89 -27.44
C HIS A 88 -0.85 -9.75 -26.57
N ASP A 89 -1.37 -9.19 -25.47
CA ASP A 89 -2.31 -9.86 -24.55
C ASP A 89 -3.78 -9.42 -24.79
N ILE A 90 -4.11 -8.79 -25.93
CA ILE A 90 -5.48 -8.32 -26.19
C ILE A 90 -6.52 -9.47 -26.22
N ALA A 91 -6.08 -10.67 -26.58
CA ALA A 91 -6.92 -11.87 -26.59
C ALA A 91 -7.39 -12.27 -25.17
N GLU A 92 -6.65 -11.91 -24.13
CA GLU A 92 -7.02 -12.18 -22.74
C GLU A 92 -8.31 -11.46 -22.32
N SER A 93 -8.74 -10.45 -23.09
CA SER A 93 -10.04 -9.78 -22.89
C SER A 93 -11.22 -10.76 -22.89
N LEU A 94 -11.12 -11.87 -23.64
CA LEU A 94 -12.12 -12.94 -23.68
C LEU A 94 -11.60 -14.28 -23.15
N VAL A 95 -10.32 -14.59 -23.36
CA VAL A 95 -9.71 -15.86 -22.90
C VAL A 95 -9.52 -15.89 -21.39
N GLY A 96 -9.27 -14.73 -20.78
CA GLY A 96 -8.72 -14.59 -19.42
C GLY A 96 -7.21 -14.80 -19.39
N ASP A 97 -6.56 -14.30 -18.35
CA ASP A 97 -5.13 -14.54 -18.09
C ASP A 97 -4.92 -16.00 -17.63
N ILE A 98 -4.57 -16.87 -18.59
CA ILE A 98 -4.31 -18.29 -18.37
C ILE A 98 -2.85 -18.50 -17.95
N THR A 99 -2.66 -18.91 -16.70
CA THR A 99 -1.34 -19.25 -16.17
C THR A 99 -0.96 -20.71 -16.46
N PRO A 100 0.35 -21.07 -16.42
CA PRO A 100 0.81 -22.46 -16.54
C PRO A 100 0.21 -23.42 -15.49
N PHE A 101 -0.29 -22.90 -14.38
CA PHE A 101 -0.89 -23.68 -13.29
C PHE A 101 -2.41 -23.87 -13.43
N GLY A 102 -3.05 -23.14 -14.37
CA GLY A 102 -4.50 -23.14 -14.57
C GLY A 102 -5.08 -24.35 -15.31
N GLY A 103 -4.30 -25.44 -15.48
CA GLY A 103 -4.76 -26.70 -16.07
C GLY A 103 -5.05 -26.68 -17.58
N THR A 104 -4.90 -25.53 -18.25
CA THR A 104 -5.04 -25.40 -19.71
C THR A 104 -3.69 -25.63 -20.38
N THR A 105 -3.65 -26.49 -21.41
CA THR A 105 -2.40 -26.76 -22.12
C THR A 105 -1.96 -25.55 -22.95
N LYS A 106 -0.64 -25.43 -23.22
CA LYS A 106 -0.12 -24.36 -24.09
C LYS A 106 -0.78 -24.34 -25.48
N GLN A 107 -1.07 -25.52 -26.04
CA GLN A 107 -1.75 -25.64 -27.33
C GLN A 107 -3.18 -25.12 -27.26
N GLU A 108 -3.92 -25.44 -26.20
CA GLU A 108 -5.28 -24.96 -26.02
C GLU A 108 -5.31 -23.45 -25.74
N LYS A 109 -4.40 -22.92 -24.92
CA LYS A 109 -4.24 -21.47 -24.71
C LYS A 109 -4.07 -20.76 -26.05
N HIS A 110 -3.07 -21.19 -26.83
CA HIS A 110 -2.78 -20.58 -28.12
C HIS A 110 -3.95 -20.69 -29.11
N ARG A 111 -4.68 -21.83 -29.13
CA ARG A 111 -5.90 -21.99 -29.95
C ARG A 111 -6.96 -20.95 -29.57
N ARG A 112 -7.25 -20.80 -28.28
CA ARG A 112 -8.26 -19.84 -27.79
C ARG A 112 -7.88 -18.40 -28.09
N GLU A 113 -6.60 -18.06 -27.94
CA GLU A 113 -6.10 -16.73 -28.24
C GLU A 113 -6.18 -16.43 -29.72
N SER A 114 -5.73 -17.37 -30.58
CA SER A 114 -5.82 -17.23 -32.03
C SER A 114 -7.28 -17.07 -32.50
N GLU A 115 -8.20 -17.91 -32.01
CA GLU A 115 -9.63 -17.77 -32.33
C GLU A 115 -10.22 -16.44 -31.84
N THR A 116 -9.73 -15.94 -30.71
CA THR A 116 -10.14 -14.62 -30.20
C THR A 116 -9.65 -13.50 -31.10
N ILE A 117 -8.39 -13.54 -31.55
CA ILE A 117 -7.86 -12.56 -32.50
C ILE A 117 -8.67 -12.58 -33.79
N ASP A 118 -8.97 -13.76 -34.34
CA ASP A 118 -9.82 -13.88 -35.54
C ASP A 118 -11.21 -13.26 -35.32
N TYR A 119 -11.83 -13.52 -34.17
CA TYR A 119 -13.10 -12.90 -33.81
C TYR A 119 -13.00 -11.36 -33.70
N LEU A 120 -11.95 -10.83 -33.09
CA LEU A 120 -11.74 -9.38 -32.99
C LEU A 120 -11.49 -8.74 -34.35
N VAL A 121 -10.78 -9.42 -35.26
CA VAL A 121 -10.57 -8.97 -36.65
C VAL A 121 -11.90 -8.87 -37.38
N GLU A 122 -12.72 -9.92 -37.35
CA GLU A 122 -14.06 -9.92 -37.95
C GLU A 122 -14.93 -8.80 -37.37
N LEU A 123 -14.85 -8.59 -36.06
CA LEU A 123 -15.63 -7.58 -35.36
C LEU A 123 -15.26 -6.16 -35.80
N VAL A 124 -13.98 -5.86 -35.97
CA VAL A 124 -13.47 -4.50 -36.28
C VAL A 124 -13.48 -4.20 -37.79
N SER A 125 -13.39 -5.22 -38.63
CA SER A 125 -13.30 -5.08 -40.11
C SER A 125 -14.38 -4.19 -40.74
N PRO A 126 -15.67 -4.23 -40.32
CA PRO A 126 -16.70 -3.32 -40.85
C PRO A 126 -16.44 -1.83 -40.60
N TYR A 127 -15.63 -1.49 -39.59
CA TYR A 127 -15.27 -0.12 -39.24
C TYR A 127 -13.92 0.29 -39.85
N ASN A 128 -12.89 -0.54 -39.68
CA ASN A 128 -11.53 -0.29 -40.18
C ASN A 128 -10.80 -1.62 -40.42
N VAL A 129 -10.78 -2.07 -41.68
CA VAL A 129 -10.12 -3.32 -42.08
C VAL A 129 -8.59 -3.26 -41.97
N ASP A 130 -7.99 -2.10 -42.22
CA ASP A 130 -6.53 -1.93 -42.16
C ASP A 130 -6.03 -2.12 -40.73
N PHE A 131 -6.71 -1.50 -39.75
CA PHE A 131 -6.40 -1.69 -38.34
C PHE A 131 -6.67 -3.13 -37.87
N ALA A 132 -7.76 -3.76 -38.34
CA ALA A 132 -8.05 -5.15 -38.00
C ALA A 132 -6.92 -6.09 -38.47
N ASN A 133 -6.43 -5.92 -39.70
CA ASN A 133 -5.32 -6.68 -40.24
C ASN A 133 -4.00 -6.39 -39.50
N GLU A 134 -3.70 -5.11 -39.23
CA GLU A 134 -2.49 -4.71 -38.50
C GLU A 134 -2.47 -5.33 -37.08
N MET A 135 -3.60 -5.35 -36.37
CA MET A 135 -3.71 -5.95 -35.04
C MET A 135 -3.36 -7.45 -35.06
N LYS A 136 -3.86 -8.21 -36.05
CA LYS A 136 -3.54 -9.63 -36.19
C LYS A 136 -2.08 -9.85 -36.54
N GLU A 137 -1.53 -9.03 -37.44
CA GLU A 137 -0.12 -9.09 -37.82
C GLU A 137 0.79 -8.85 -36.62
N LEU A 138 0.53 -7.80 -35.84
CA LEU A 138 1.28 -7.48 -34.62
C LEU A 138 1.22 -8.61 -33.58
N TRP A 139 0.03 -9.19 -33.37
CA TRP A 139 -0.13 -10.30 -32.44
C TRP A 139 0.66 -11.54 -32.88
N LEU A 140 0.58 -11.90 -34.17
CA LEU A 140 1.36 -13.01 -34.73
C LEU A 140 2.88 -12.75 -34.66
N GLU A 141 3.30 -11.52 -34.94
CA GLU A 141 4.71 -11.11 -34.87
C GLU A 141 5.31 -11.36 -33.48
N TYR A 142 4.54 -11.04 -32.42
CA TYR A 142 4.90 -11.30 -31.03
C TYR A 142 4.91 -12.80 -30.69
N GLU A 143 3.86 -13.53 -31.06
CA GLU A 143 3.73 -14.95 -30.72
C GLU A 143 4.77 -15.83 -31.41
N GLU A 144 5.10 -15.51 -32.66
CA GLU A 144 6.08 -16.25 -33.45
C GLU A 144 7.50 -15.69 -33.35
N ILE A 145 7.68 -14.54 -32.68
CA ILE A 145 8.97 -13.86 -32.46
C ILE A 145 9.68 -13.62 -33.81
N LYS A 146 8.96 -13.01 -34.76
CA LYS A 146 9.39 -12.89 -36.17
C LYS A 146 10.30 -11.69 -36.45
N SER A 147 10.43 -10.75 -35.52
CA SER A 147 11.17 -9.49 -35.70
C SER A 147 12.06 -9.17 -34.50
N PRO A 148 13.08 -8.31 -34.67
CA PRO A 148 13.82 -7.71 -33.55
C PRO A 148 12.90 -7.01 -32.55
N GLU A 149 11.88 -6.30 -33.02
CA GLU A 149 10.87 -5.63 -32.20
C GLU A 149 10.12 -6.62 -31.30
N ALA A 150 9.66 -7.75 -31.85
CA ALA A 150 9.01 -8.81 -31.07
C ALA A 150 9.94 -9.44 -30.03
N VAL A 151 11.25 -9.58 -30.34
CA VAL A 151 12.25 -10.01 -29.34
C VAL A 151 12.33 -9.01 -28.20
N TYR A 152 12.42 -7.71 -28.49
CA TYR A 152 12.42 -6.66 -27.46
C TYR A 152 11.13 -6.70 -26.63
N VAL A 153 9.95 -6.82 -27.25
CA VAL A 153 8.69 -6.83 -26.50
C VAL A 153 8.52 -8.09 -25.65
N LYS A 154 8.97 -9.27 -26.13
CA LYS A 154 9.01 -10.50 -25.30
C LYS A 154 9.97 -10.39 -24.12
N ASP A 155 11.04 -9.62 -24.25
CA ASP A 155 11.98 -9.36 -23.15
C ASP A 155 11.42 -8.34 -22.17
N ILE A 156 10.78 -7.28 -22.69
CA ILE A 156 10.10 -6.25 -21.89
C ILE A 156 8.98 -6.86 -21.06
N ASP A 157 8.17 -7.75 -21.62
CA ASP A 157 7.11 -8.49 -20.90
C ASP A 157 7.68 -9.21 -19.65
N LYS A 158 8.78 -9.94 -19.82
CA LYS A 158 9.46 -10.60 -18.69
C LYS A 158 10.06 -9.63 -17.69
N PHE A 159 10.69 -8.55 -18.17
CA PHE A 159 11.26 -7.52 -17.30
C PHE A 159 10.18 -6.81 -16.49
N GLU A 160 9.07 -6.45 -17.12
CA GLU A 160 7.95 -5.78 -16.48
C GLU A 160 7.37 -6.67 -15.37
N MET A 161 7.22 -7.97 -15.62
CA MET A 161 6.83 -8.95 -14.60
C MET A 161 7.84 -9.04 -13.45
N ILE A 162 9.15 -9.02 -13.73
CA ILE A 162 10.22 -9.00 -12.71
C ILE A 162 10.16 -7.71 -11.88
N GLN A 163 9.96 -6.56 -12.53
CA GLN A 163 9.82 -5.27 -11.87
C GLN A 163 8.57 -5.26 -10.98
N GLN A 164 7.44 -5.77 -11.46
CA GLN A 164 6.21 -5.85 -10.65
C GLN A 164 6.38 -6.73 -9.42
N ALA A 165 7.07 -7.87 -9.56
CA ALA A 165 7.39 -8.72 -8.41
C ALA A 165 8.21 -7.95 -7.36
N TRP A 166 9.14 -7.11 -7.81
CA TRP A 166 9.92 -6.25 -6.94
C TRP A 166 9.09 -5.17 -6.27
N ASP A 167 8.22 -4.48 -7.02
CA ASP A 167 7.31 -3.46 -6.48
C ASP A 167 6.43 -4.05 -5.35
N TYR A 168 5.84 -5.23 -5.57
CA TYR A 168 5.06 -5.91 -4.51
C TYR A 168 5.91 -6.31 -3.30
N GLU A 169 7.16 -6.72 -3.48
CA GLU A 169 8.06 -7.02 -2.36
C GLU A 169 8.50 -5.77 -1.61
N GLN A 170 8.56 -4.60 -2.26
CA GLN A 170 8.82 -3.33 -1.59
C GLN A 170 7.61 -2.88 -0.77
N ASP A 171 6.40 -3.04 -1.31
CA ASP A 171 5.15 -2.62 -0.65
C ASP A 171 4.76 -3.54 0.51
N TYR A 172 4.92 -4.86 0.34
CA TYR A 172 4.45 -5.87 1.29
C TYR A 172 5.57 -6.61 2.03
N GLY A 173 6.84 -6.31 1.74
CA GLY A 173 7.96 -7.11 2.18
C GLY A 173 7.95 -8.51 1.56
N LEU A 174 8.72 -9.44 2.14
CA LEU A 174 8.79 -10.84 1.71
C LEU A 174 7.57 -11.69 2.17
N LYS A 175 6.40 -11.06 2.30
CA LYS A 175 5.15 -11.72 2.72
C LYS A 175 4.70 -12.78 1.70
N TYR A 176 4.84 -12.48 0.42
CA TYR A 176 4.48 -13.35 -0.69
C TYR A 176 5.73 -13.96 -1.30
N ASN A 177 5.71 -15.26 -1.61
CA ASN A 177 6.84 -15.91 -2.25
C ASN A 177 6.80 -15.68 -3.77
N LEU A 178 7.54 -14.68 -4.24
CA LEU A 178 7.61 -14.30 -5.66
C LEU A 178 8.93 -14.73 -6.34
N ASN A 179 9.70 -15.64 -5.74
CA ASN A 179 11.02 -16.04 -6.24
C ASN A 179 11.02 -16.59 -7.67
N GLU A 180 9.95 -17.30 -8.05
CA GLU A 180 9.86 -17.93 -9.37
C GLU A 180 9.82 -16.93 -10.54
N PHE A 181 9.28 -15.72 -10.32
CA PHE A 181 9.16 -14.70 -11.37
C PHE A 181 10.53 -14.19 -11.80
N TYR A 182 11.48 -14.12 -10.86
CA TYR A 182 12.86 -13.69 -11.14
C TYR A 182 13.64 -14.66 -12.02
N VAL A 183 13.23 -15.93 -12.12
CA VAL A 183 13.87 -16.93 -12.99
C VAL A 183 13.73 -16.55 -14.47
N ALA A 184 12.71 -15.75 -14.82
CA ALA A 184 12.46 -15.27 -16.17
C ALA A 184 13.65 -14.47 -16.76
N ARG A 185 14.54 -13.93 -15.92
CA ARG A 185 15.77 -13.26 -16.34
C ARG A 185 16.61 -14.09 -17.30
N SER A 186 16.65 -15.41 -17.10
CA SER A 186 17.45 -16.34 -17.92
C SER A 186 16.97 -16.44 -19.37
N ALA A 187 15.72 -16.08 -19.64
CA ALA A 187 15.13 -16.12 -20.98
C ALA A 187 15.23 -14.79 -21.75
N ILE A 188 15.72 -13.72 -21.11
CA ILE A 188 15.87 -12.39 -21.70
C ILE A 188 17.16 -12.32 -22.52
N LYS A 189 17.06 -11.85 -23.77
CA LYS A 189 18.12 -11.90 -24.78
C LYS A 189 18.77 -10.55 -25.06
N THR A 190 18.00 -9.48 -24.99
CA THR A 190 18.42 -8.12 -25.32
C THR A 190 19.30 -7.55 -24.18
N PRO A 191 20.47 -6.97 -24.51
CA PRO A 191 21.40 -6.50 -23.48
C PRO A 191 20.81 -5.42 -22.57
N GLU A 192 20.06 -4.48 -23.14
CA GLU A 192 19.53 -3.33 -22.40
C GLU A 192 18.47 -3.75 -21.38
N ILE A 193 17.54 -4.62 -21.79
CA ILE A 193 16.50 -5.14 -20.89
C ILE A 193 17.12 -6.08 -19.85
N GLY A 194 18.08 -6.91 -20.27
CA GLY A 194 18.84 -7.77 -19.35
C GLY A 194 19.53 -6.98 -18.25
N ALA A 195 20.16 -5.85 -18.58
CA ALA A 195 20.81 -4.98 -17.60
C ALA A 195 19.83 -4.36 -16.61
N LEU A 196 18.63 -3.96 -17.05
CA LEU A 196 17.57 -3.48 -16.16
C LEU A 196 17.14 -4.57 -15.16
N CYS A 197 16.92 -5.80 -15.64
CA CYS A 197 16.60 -6.92 -14.76
C CYS A 197 17.71 -7.22 -13.76
N ASP A 198 18.97 -7.19 -14.19
CA ASP A 198 20.11 -7.46 -13.31
C ASP A 198 20.19 -6.43 -12.17
N GLU A 199 19.89 -5.17 -12.47
CA GLU A 199 19.85 -4.11 -11.46
C GLU A 199 18.69 -4.31 -10.46
N VAL A 200 17.48 -4.67 -10.92
CA VAL A 200 16.36 -5.02 -10.03
C VAL A 200 16.73 -6.19 -9.11
N ILE A 201 17.30 -7.26 -9.67
CA ILE A 201 17.74 -8.44 -8.90
C ILE A 201 18.82 -8.07 -7.89
N ARG A 202 19.76 -7.17 -8.24
CA ARG A 202 20.79 -6.67 -7.32
C ARG A 202 20.16 -5.94 -6.13
N GLN A 203 19.21 -5.03 -6.37
CA GLN A 203 18.50 -4.29 -5.32
C GLN A 203 17.71 -5.23 -4.40
N ARG A 204 16.95 -6.17 -4.98
CA ARG A 204 16.23 -7.19 -4.22
C ARG A 204 17.15 -8.05 -3.37
N THR A 205 18.28 -8.48 -3.94
CA THR A 205 19.28 -9.29 -3.22
C THR A 205 19.84 -8.54 -2.02
N GLN A 206 20.09 -7.23 -2.17
CA GLN A 206 20.53 -6.39 -1.07
C GLN A 206 19.46 -6.31 0.03
N MET A 207 18.19 -6.01 -0.32
CA MET A 207 17.09 -5.97 0.64
C MET A 207 16.91 -7.31 1.37
N THR A 208 17.00 -8.42 0.64
CA THR A 208 16.84 -9.76 1.22
C THR A 208 18.00 -10.09 2.17
N LYS A 209 19.23 -9.70 1.83
CA LYS A 209 20.40 -9.83 2.71
C LYS A 209 20.25 -8.97 3.97
N GLU A 210 19.77 -7.74 3.85
CA GLU A 210 19.50 -6.87 5.00
C GLU A 210 18.39 -7.44 5.91
N ALA A 211 17.37 -8.06 5.32
CA ALA A 211 16.30 -8.75 6.06
C ALA A 211 16.74 -10.07 6.70
N SER A 212 17.74 -10.76 6.12
CA SER A 212 18.25 -12.05 6.59
C SER A 212 19.52 -11.94 7.45
N ALA A 213 20.11 -10.74 7.54
CA ALA A 213 21.25 -10.48 8.41
C ALA A 213 20.84 -10.76 9.86
N PRO A 214 21.72 -11.33 10.70
CA PRO A 214 21.47 -11.42 12.13
C PRO A 214 21.28 -10.00 12.67
N GLN A 215 20.03 -9.61 12.92
CA GLN A 215 19.71 -8.31 13.48
C GLN A 215 19.54 -8.49 14.99
N ASP A 216 20.40 -7.83 15.78
CA ASP A 216 20.28 -7.75 17.24
C ASP A 216 18.97 -7.07 17.71
N LYS A 217 18.14 -6.57 16.78
CA LYS A 217 16.94 -5.78 17.06
C LYS A 217 15.75 -6.32 16.25
N PRO A 218 14.58 -6.57 16.86
CA PRO A 218 13.42 -7.11 16.17
C PRO A 218 12.78 -6.10 15.18
N VAL A 219 12.66 -6.47 13.91
CA VAL A 219 12.02 -5.63 12.87
C VAL A 219 10.51 -5.53 13.06
N PHE A 220 9.87 -6.61 13.50
CA PHE A 220 8.44 -6.69 13.73
C PHE A 220 8.15 -7.05 15.19
N GLY A 221 7.14 -6.41 15.78
CA GLY A 221 6.64 -6.73 17.10
C GLY A 221 5.66 -7.90 17.09
N ALA A 222 5.27 -8.38 18.27
CA ALA A 222 4.35 -9.50 18.45
C ALA A 222 2.95 -9.23 17.87
N SER A 223 2.60 -7.97 17.63
CA SER A 223 1.37 -7.59 16.93
C SER A 223 1.45 -7.72 15.40
N GLY A 224 2.62 -8.01 14.84
CA GLY A 224 2.89 -8.01 13.39
C GLY A 224 3.21 -6.62 12.81
N ARG A 225 3.24 -5.57 13.64
CA ARG A 225 3.62 -4.21 13.21
C ARG A 225 5.14 -4.05 13.18
N LYS A 226 5.64 -3.23 12.25
CA LYS A 226 7.05 -2.83 12.20
C LYS A 226 7.42 -2.03 13.46
N ILE A 227 8.51 -2.39 14.14
CA ILE A 227 9.02 -1.64 15.28
C ILE A 227 9.62 -0.32 14.78
N ILE A 228 9.16 0.79 15.34
CA ILE A 228 9.72 2.11 15.07
C ILE A 228 10.79 2.41 16.12
N TYR A 229 12.03 2.57 15.66
CA TYR A 229 13.15 3.01 16.48
C TYR A 229 13.31 4.53 16.41
N ASP A 230 13.79 5.14 17.49
CA ASP A 230 14.17 6.55 17.51
C ASP A 230 15.52 6.79 16.78
N LYS A 231 15.94 8.05 16.71
CA LYS A 231 17.20 8.45 16.07
C LYS A 231 18.44 7.86 16.77
N ASP A 232 18.31 7.50 18.05
CA ASP A 232 19.36 6.90 18.87
C ASP A 232 19.34 5.36 18.78
N GLY A 233 18.45 4.80 17.95
CA GLY A 233 18.33 3.37 17.70
C GLY A 233 17.64 2.58 18.82
N LYS A 234 16.96 3.23 19.77
CA LYS A 234 16.13 2.58 20.80
C LYS A 234 14.67 2.48 20.34
N PRO A 235 13.90 1.48 20.76
CA PRO A 235 12.47 1.42 20.41
C PRO A 235 11.75 2.67 20.88
N CYS A 236 10.96 3.32 20.02
CA CYS A 236 10.23 4.53 20.39
C CYS A 236 8.94 4.18 21.14
N ARG A 237 8.80 4.65 22.39
CA ARG A 237 7.63 4.32 23.23
C ARG A 237 6.30 4.79 22.63
N SER A 238 6.27 6.00 22.07
CA SER A 238 5.05 6.63 21.55
C SER A 238 4.63 6.11 20.17
N CYS A 239 5.57 5.53 19.41
CA CYS A 239 5.31 5.05 18.05
C CYS A 239 4.97 3.56 17.99
N ASN A 240 5.15 2.81 19.08
CA ASN A 240 4.91 1.37 19.15
C ASN A 240 3.77 1.04 20.12
N THR A 241 3.08 -0.08 19.89
CA THR A 241 2.15 -0.60 20.91
C THR A 241 2.93 -0.99 22.17
N LEU A 242 2.27 -1.06 23.33
CA LEU A 242 2.94 -1.51 24.57
C LEU A 242 3.54 -2.91 24.41
N LEU A 243 2.82 -3.83 23.78
CA LEU A 243 3.27 -5.20 23.54
C LEU A 243 4.53 -5.23 22.67
N ASP A 244 4.53 -4.48 21.58
CA ASP A 244 5.65 -4.41 20.64
C ASP A 244 6.87 -3.72 21.26
N PHE A 245 6.64 -2.66 22.04
CA PHE A 245 7.69 -1.96 22.78
C PHE A 245 8.36 -2.87 23.82
N GLN A 246 7.57 -3.58 24.65
CA GLN A 246 8.10 -4.51 25.67
C GLN A 246 8.90 -5.66 25.07
N MET A 247 8.45 -6.18 23.92
CA MET A 247 9.19 -7.18 23.17
C MET A 247 10.54 -6.60 22.68
N ALA A 248 10.51 -5.38 22.14
CA ALA A 248 11.70 -4.74 21.59
C ALA A 248 12.72 -4.28 22.65
N THR A 249 12.30 -4.04 23.90
CA THR A 249 13.17 -3.65 25.02
C THR A 249 13.65 -4.84 25.87
N GLY A 250 13.25 -6.08 25.55
CA GLY A 250 13.65 -7.28 26.29
C GLY A 250 12.87 -7.52 27.59
N GLY A 251 11.75 -6.83 27.80
CA GLY A 251 10.91 -6.94 29.01
C GLY A 251 10.10 -8.23 29.14
N MET A 252 10.15 -9.15 28.17
CA MET A 252 9.48 -10.44 28.24
C MET A 252 10.26 -11.49 29.04
N ASN A 253 10.47 -11.24 30.34
CA ASN A 253 10.77 -12.29 31.31
C ASN A 253 9.48 -12.77 31.99
N LYS A 254 8.54 -13.26 31.16
CA LYS A 254 7.45 -14.20 31.48
C LYS A 254 6.49 -14.23 30.29
N ALA A 255 6.19 -15.43 29.80
CA ALA A 255 5.08 -15.65 28.89
C ALA A 255 3.81 -14.99 29.47
N PRO A 256 2.99 -14.31 28.67
CA PRO A 256 1.76 -13.73 29.19
C PRO A 256 0.87 -14.87 29.71
N GLN A 257 0.66 -14.93 31.03
CA GLN A 257 -0.58 -15.49 31.54
C GLN A 257 -1.70 -14.69 30.88
N LYS A 258 -2.66 -15.39 30.28
CA LYS A 258 -3.90 -14.80 29.77
C LYS A 258 -4.45 -13.85 30.85
N ALA A 259 -4.23 -12.55 30.68
CA ALA A 259 -4.90 -11.55 31.49
C ALA A 259 -6.40 -11.74 31.22
N LYS A 260 -7.14 -12.09 32.26
CA LYS A 260 -8.60 -12.09 32.25
C LYS A 260 -9.03 -10.68 31.84
N THR A 261 -9.43 -10.55 30.59
CA THR A 261 -10.15 -9.38 30.12
C THR A 261 -11.56 -9.50 30.70
N GLU A 262 -11.78 -8.88 31.84
CA GLU A 262 -13.12 -8.45 32.24
C GLU A 262 -13.53 -7.29 31.32
N VAL A 263 -13.94 -7.64 30.11
CA VAL A 263 -14.96 -6.90 29.38
C VAL A 263 -15.80 -7.97 28.71
N ALA A 264 -17.01 -8.18 29.23
CA ALA A 264 -17.99 -9.06 28.63
C ALA A 264 -18.21 -8.61 27.17
N ALA A 265 -17.82 -9.45 26.22
CA ALA A 265 -18.18 -9.28 24.82
C ALA A 265 -19.71 -9.39 24.69
N PRO A 266 -20.41 -8.45 24.04
CA PRO A 266 -21.78 -8.68 23.63
C PRO A 266 -21.78 -9.79 22.58
N ALA A 267 -22.77 -10.68 22.67
CA ALA A 267 -22.99 -11.75 21.72
C ALA A 267 -23.04 -11.23 20.27
N ALA A 268 -22.46 -12.00 19.36
CA ALA A 268 -22.36 -11.72 17.95
C ALA A 268 -23.73 -11.34 17.35
N SER A 269 -23.80 -10.13 16.78
CA SER A 269 -24.83 -9.75 15.82
C SER A 269 -24.15 -9.44 14.48
N LYS A 270 -24.91 -9.70 13.42
CA LYS A 270 -24.49 -9.75 12.01
C LYS A 270 -23.69 -8.52 11.57
N GLU A 271 -22.71 -8.77 10.70
CA GLU A 271 -21.87 -7.79 10.01
C GLU A 271 -22.66 -6.61 9.43
N THR A 272 -22.27 -5.38 9.80
CA THR A 272 -21.82 -4.29 8.89
C THR A 272 -21.40 -3.01 9.64
N ASP A 273 -21.11 -3.03 10.95
CA ASP A 273 -20.63 -1.82 11.63
C ASP A 273 -19.30 -2.09 12.34
N VAL A 274 -18.20 -1.75 11.68
CA VAL A 274 -16.83 -1.77 12.25
C VAL A 274 -16.73 -0.78 13.42
N TYR A 275 -17.66 0.18 13.50
CA TYR A 275 -17.71 1.21 14.53
C TYR A 275 -18.98 1.06 15.37
N ALA A 276 -18.83 0.73 16.64
CA ALA A 276 -19.94 0.80 17.58
C ALA A 276 -20.46 2.25 17.66
N LYS A 277 -21.78 2.43 17.73
CA LYS A 277 -22.37 3.72 18.06
C LYS A 277 -22.04 4.02 19.53
N VAL A 278 -21.18 5.00 19.75
CA VAL A 278 -20.73 5.44 21.08
C VAL A 278 -21.07 6.92 21.24
N ASP A 279 -21.62 7.29 22.40
CA ASP A 279 -21.93 8.69 22.71
C ASP A 279 -20.66 9.56 22.74
N PRO A 280 -20.78 10.86 22.41
CA PRO A 280 -19.68 11.82 22.55
C PRO A 280 -19.09 11.82 23.97
N PRO A 281 -17.79 12.13 24.13
CA PRO A 281 -17.15 12.10 25.44
C PRO A 281 -17.75 13.16 26.37
N ASP A 282 -18.03 12.76 27.60
CA ASP A 282 -18.32 13.69 28.69
C ASP A 282 -17.06 14.47 29.14
N VAL A 283 -17.26 15.39 30.09
CA VAL A 283 -16.19 16.25 30.63
C VAL A 283 -15.03 15.46 31.25
N GLU A 284 -15.27 14.27 31.82
CA GLU A 284 -14.20 13.48 32.41
C GLU A 284 -13.39 12.73 31.37
N LYS A 285 -14.07 12.11 30.40
CA LYS A 285 -13.41 11.39 29.29
C LYS A 285 -12.63 12.38 28.43
N LEU A 286 -13.25 13.51 28.06
CA LEU A 286 -12.57 14.59 27.35
C LEU A 286 -11.36 15.11 28.15
N GLY A 287 -11.56 15.43 29.43
CA GLY A 287 -10.51 15.94 30.32
C GLY A 287 -9.30 15.01 30.41
N ARG A 288 -9.51 13.73 30.72
CA ARG A 288 -8.42 12.74 30.84
C ARG A 288 -7.70 12.49 29.51
N SER A 289 -8.44 12.45 28.40
CA SER A 289 -7.85 12.32 27.05
C SER A 289 -7.00 13.54 26.69
N SER A 290 -7.45 14.74 27.01
CA SER A 290 -6.70 15.98 26.81
C SER A 290 -5.43 16.04 27.66
N TRP A 291 -5.50 15.66 28.93
CA TRP A 291 -4.31 15.60 29.79
C TRP A 291 -3.30 14.58 29.28
N THR A 292 -3.75 13.44 28.78
CA THR A 292 -2.86 12.45 28.16
C THR A 292 -2.13 13.06 26.95
N LEU A 293 -2.84 13.78 26.07
CA LEU A 293 -2.23 14.47 24.95
C LEU A 293 -1.20 15.52 25.40
N LEU A 294 -1.60 16.44 26.29
CA LEU A 294 -0.72 17.53 26.74
C LEU A 294 0.56 17.01 27.40
N HIS A 295 0.45 16.01 28.28
CA HIS A 295 1.62 15.42 28.94
C HIS A 295 2.49 14.61 27.97
N SER A 296 1.91 13.95 26.96
CA SER A 296 2.69 13.31 25.89
C SER A 296 3.42 14.32 24.99
N ILE A 297 2.83 15.50 24.77
CA ILE A 297 3.51 16.61 24.08
C ILE A 297 4.70 17.10 24.93
N ALA A 298 4.51 17.30 26.23
CA ALA A 298 5.60 17.68 27.13
C ALA A 298 6.71 16.61 27.19
N ALA A 299 6.35 15.32 27.21
CA ALA A 299 7.32 14.21 27.23
C ALA A 299 8.17 14.10 25.95
N THR A 300 7.67 14.58 24.81
CA THR A 300 8.38 14.58 23.52
C THR A 300 8.98 15.95 23.17
N TYR A 301 8.78 16.97 24.02
CA TYR A 301 9.37 18.29 23.85
C TYR A 301 10.90 18.23 23.98
N PRO A 302 11.70 18.97 23.19
CA PRO A 302 13.16 18.88 23.25
C PRO A 302 13.72 19.28 24.62
N GLU A 303 14.80 18.61 25.05
CA GLU A 303 15.51 19.00 26.29
C GLU A 303 16.09 20.42 26.18
N ASN A 304 16.60 20.77 25.00
CA ASN A 304 17.13 22.09 24.65
C ASN A 304 16.37 22.65 23.42
N PRO A 305 15.19 23.27 23.61
CA PRO A 305 14.35 23.78 22.53
C PRO A 305 14.88 25.09 21.95
N SER A 306 14.80 25.24 20.62
CA SER A 306 15.08 26.50 19.94
C SER A 306 14.07 27.60 20.32
N ASN A 307 14.46 28.88 20.20
CA ASN A 307 13.56 30.02 20.46
C ASN A 307 12.21 29.91 19.73
N LYS A 308 12.22 29.35 18.51
CA LYS A 308 10.99 29.12 17.74
C LYS A 308 10.11 28.06 18.42
N GLN A 309 10.67 26.92 18.84
CA GLN A 309 9.92 25.87 19.53
C GLN A 309 9.35 26.33 20.88
N GLN A 310 10.04 27.25 21.56
CA GLN A 310 9.54 27.87 22.80
C GLN A 310 8.32 28.75 22.51
N ALA A 311 8.44 29.66 21.52
CA ALA A 311 7.35 30.52 21.11
C ALA A 311 6.13 29.73 20.58
N ASP A 312 6.37 28.72 19.75
CA ASP A 312 5.34 27.85 19.20
C ASP A 312 4.59 27.09 20.31
N MET A 313 5.31 26.61 21.34
CA MET A 313 4.69 25.90 22.47
C MET A 313 3.79 26.82 23.31
N LYS A 314 4.24 28.05 23.60
CA LYS A 314 3.42 29.05 24.28
C LYS A 314 2.16 29.36 23.47
N GLN A 315 2.31 29.54 22.16
CA GLN A 315 1.18 29.78 21.27
C GLN A 315 0.24 28.58 21.21
N PHE A 316 0.76 27.35 21.18
CA PHE A 316 -0.05 26.14 21.22
C PHE A 316 -0.90 26.06 22.49
N LEU A 317 -0.32 26.27 23.68
CA LEU A 317 -1.07 26.23 24.95
C LEU A 317 -2.17 27.30 25.01
N LYS A 318 -1.87 28.51 24.50
CA LYS A 318 -2.87 29.57 24.35
C LYS A 318 -4.02 29.15 23.44
N LEU A 319 -3.71 28.67 22.23
CA LEU A 319 -4.74 28.20 21.29
C LEU A 319 -5.52 27.01 21.84
N PHE A 320 -4.84 26.09 22.53
CA PHE A 320 -5.48 24.95 23.18
C PHE A 320 -6.52 25.40 24.20
N GLY A 321 -6.19 26.39 25.05
CA GLY A 321 -7.15 27.01 25.96
C GLY A 321 -8.34 27.61 25.21
N ASN A 322 -8.08 28.48 24.24
CA ASN A 322 -9.12 29.18 23.46
C ASN A 322 -10.10 28.24 22.75
N PHE A 323 -9.64 27.06 22.33
CA PHE A 323 -10.44 26.08 21.58
C PHE A 323 -10.85 24.86 22.44
N TYR A 324 -10.65 24.90 23.75
CA TYR A 324 -11.03 23.79 24.62
C TYR A 324 -12.57 23.68 24.72
N PRO A 325 -13.19 22.51 24.42
CA PRO A 325 -14.65 22.43 24.25
C PRO A 325 -15.49 22.78 25.50
N CYS A 326 -14.95 22.55 26.70
CA CYS A 326 -15.59 23.00 27.94
C CYS A 326 -15.25 24.49 28.16
N TRP A 327 -16.14 25.40 27.74
CA TRP A 327 -15.95 26.85 27.85
C TRP A 327 -15.58 27.29 29.28
N PHE A 328 -16.24 26.72 30.29
CA PHE A 328 -15.96 27.03 31.70
C PHE A 328 -14.55 26.60 32.11
N CYS A 329 -14.11 25.43 31.66
CA CYS A 329 -12.76 24.92 31.90
C CYS A 329 -11.71 25.73 31.14
N ALA A 330 -12.03 26.17 29.92
CA ALA A 330 -11.20 26.99 29.06
C ALA A 330 -10.88 28.34 29.71
N GLU A 331 -11.92 29.07 30.15
CA GLU A 331 -11.76 30.35 30.84
C GLU A 331 -10.91 30.22 32.12
N ASP A 332 -11.08 29.13 32.87
CA ASP A 332 -10.30 28.86 34.07
C ASP A 332 -8.82 28.56 33.76
N PHE A 333 -8.56 27.83 32.67
CA PHE A 333 -7.20 27.56 32.20
C PHE A 333 -6.53 28.83 31.67
N GLU A 334 -7.25 29.70 30.95
CA GLU A 334 -6.76 31.00 30.51
C GLU A 334 -6.38 31.89 31.70
N LYS A 335 -7.22 31.96 32.75
CA LYS A 335 -6.91 32.67 34.00
C LYS A 335 -5.67 32.09 34.69
N TYR A 336 -5.52 30.77 34.71
CA TYR A 336 -4.34 30.12 35.25
C TYR A 336 -3.08 30.53 34.47
N MET A 337 -3.12 30.49 33.13
CA MET A 337 -1.98 30.87 32.28
C MET A 337 -1.62 32.35 32.40
N ALA A 338 -2.60 33.23 32.62
CA ALA A 338 -2.36 34.66 32.83
C ALA A 338 -1.58 34.93 34.12
N LYS A 339 -1.76 34.09 35.15
CA LYS A 339 -1.04 34.19 36.43
C LYS A 339 0.27 33.39 36.44
N ASN A 340 0.30 32.27 35.73
CA ASN A 340 1.40 31.32 35.70
C ASN A 340 1.82 31.11 34.25
N GLU A 341 2.69 31.98 33.74
CA GLU A 341 3.13 31.90 32.35
C GLU A 341 3.80 30.54 32.05
N PRO A 342 3.49 29.88 30.92
CA PRO A 342 4.14 28.62 30.55
C PRO A 342 5.66 28.74 30.45
N THR A 343 6.36 27.90 31.21
CA THR A 343 7.83 27.77 31.14
C THR A 343 8.21 26.75 30.07
N THR A 344 8.73 27.23 28.94
CA THR A 344 9.01 26.41 27.75
C THR A 344 10.50 26.32 27.43
N ASP A 345 11.37 26.77 28.32
CA ASP A 345 12.81 26.87 28.09
C ASP A 345 13.53 25.51 28.11
N THR A 346 12.95 24.52 28.80
CA THR A 346 13.42 23.12 28.76
C THR A 346 12.24 22.15 28.79
N GLN A 347 12.48 20.90 28.40
CA GLN A 347 11.52 19.81 28.59
C GLN A 347 11.06 19.69 30.06
N ASP A 348 11.99 19.80 31.01
CA ASP A 348 11.68 19.61 32.43
C ASP A 348 10.80 20.72 33.00
N HIS A 349 11.08 21.97 32.61
CA HIS A 349 10.26 23.11 33.02
C HIS A 349 8.84 23.03 32.46
N LEU A 350 8.69 22.69 31.18
CA LEU A 350 7.36 22.52 30.57
C LEU A 350 6.57 21.40 31.23
N GLY A 351 7.19 20.25 31.47
CA GLY A 351 6.56 19.11 32.13
C GLY A 351 6.12 19.42 33.56
N LYS A 352 6.95 20.14 34.33
CA LYS A 352 6.62 20.60 35.69
C LYS A 352 5.49 21.62 35.68
N TRP A 353 5.56 22.64 34.83
CA TRP A 353 4.50 23.65 34.71
C TRP A 353 3.15 23.01 34.35
N LEU A 354 3.16 22.04 33.43
CA LEU A 354 1.95 21.33 33.04
C LEU A 354 1.41 20.44 34.18
N CYS A 355 2.30 19.84 34.97
CA CYS A 355 1.91 19.11 36.18
C CYS A 355 1.27 20.04 37.22
N GLU A 356 1.84 21.21 37.46
CA GLU A 356 1.30 22.23 38.37
C GLU A 356 -0.07 22.73 37.90
N ALA A 357 -0.23 22.99 36.60
CA ALA A 357 -1.51 23.34 35.99
C ALA A 357 -2.57 22.24 36.18
N HIS A 358 -2.16 20.97 36.03
CA HIS A 358 -3.04 19.83 36.29
C HIS A 358 -3.40 19.73 37.79
N ASN A 359 -2.46 20.03 38.69
CA ASN A 359 -2.70 20.05 40.12
C ASN A 359 -3.64 21.18 40.57
N ASP A 360 -3.62 22.35 39.91
CA ASP A 360 -4.61 23.41 40.15
C ASP A 360 -6.04 22.89 39.87
N VAL A 361 -6.22 22.15 38.77
CA VAL A 361 -7.49 21.48 38.46
C VAL A 361 -7.80 20.38 39.47
N ASN A 362 -6.82 19.56 39.87
CA ASN A 362 -7.03 18.53 40.90
C ASN A 362 -7.55 19.14 42.20
N LYS A 363 -6.95 20.25 42.66
CA LYS A 363 -7.36 20.97 43.85
C LYS A 363 -8.80 21.49 43.75
N LYS A 364 -9.17 22.09 42.61
CA LYS A 364 -10.56 22.55 42.35
C LYS A 364 -11.58 21.41 42.36
N LEU A 365 -11.16 20.22 41.94
CA LEU A 365 -11.99 19.02 41.91
C LEU A 365 -11.89 18.16 43.19
N GLY A 366 -11.16 18.61 44.23
CA GLY A 366 -10.97 17.86 45.47
C GLY A 366 -10.19 16.55 45.30
N LYS A 367 -9.35 16.44 44.26
CA LYS A 367 -8.48 15.29 44.00
C LYS A 367 -7.12 15.48 44.68
N PRO A 368 -6.41 14.38 45.02
CA PRO A 368 -5.04 14.47 45.52
C PRO A 368 -4.11 15.18 44.54
N GLU A 369 -3.15 15.93 45.07
CA GLU A 369 -2.07 16.51 44.26
C GLU A 369 -1.09 15.41 43.82
N PHE A 370 -0.65 15.47 42.57
CA PHE A 370 0.36 14.59 42.01
C PHE A 370 1.76 15.16 42.26
N ASP A 371 2.71 14.33 42.68
CA ASP A 371 4.11 14.77 42.84
C ASP A 371 4.75 15.05 41.48
N CYS A 372 4.95 16.34 41.17
CA CYS A 372 5.52 16.75 39.91
C CYS A 372 6.95 16.27 39.68
N ASN A 373 7.68 15.79 40.69
CA ASN A 373 8.99 15.14 40.47
C ASN A 373 8.86 13.79 39.74
N LEU A 374 7.66 13.19 39.74
CA LEU A 374 7.37 11.91 39.09
C LEU A 374 6.78 12.07 37.69
N TRP A 375 6.71 13.30 37.15
CA TRP A 375 6.06 13.56 35.87
C TRP A 375 6.70 12.77 34.72
N LYS A 376 8.05 12.71 34.67
CA LYS A 376 8.78 11.93 33.65
C LYS A 376 8.52 10.43 33.77
N LYS A 377 8.52 9.88 34.98
CA LYS A 377 8.17 8.46 35.19
C LYS A 377 6.77 8.15 34.69
N ARG A 378 5.80 9.04 34.97
CA ARG A 378 4.42 8.83 34.56
C ARG A 378 4.20 8.94 33.05
N TRP A 379 4.91 9.85 32.35
CA TRP A 379 4.56 10.23 30.98
C TRP A 379 5.65 9.99 29.92
N LYS A 380 6.91 9.79 30.33
CA LYS A 380 8.06 9.62 29.44
C LYS A 380 8.74 8.26 29.63
N ASP A 381 9.26 8.01 30.82
CA ASP A 381 10.24 6.95 31.07
C ASP A 381 9.60 5.62 31.48
N GLY A 382 8.46 5.68 32.18
CA GLY A 382 7.87 4.51 32.85
C GLY A 382 8.33 4.38 34.30
N TRP A 383 7.97 3.25 34.93
CA TRP A 383 8.18 2.99 36.36
C TRP A 383 9.18 1.84 36.63
N GLU A 384 9.90 1.42 35.60
CA GLU A 384 10.88 0.32 35.68
C GLU A 384 12.22 0.75 36.31
#